data_AF-A0A6J1A1B1-F1
#
_entry.id   AF-A0A6J1A1B1-F1
#
_cell.length_a   1.000
_cell.length_b   1.000
_cell.length_c   1.000
_cell.angle_alpha   90.00
_cell.angle_beta   90.00
_cell.angle_gamma   90.00
#
_symmetry.space_group_name_H-M   'P 1'
#
loop_
_entity.id
_entity.type
_entity.pdbx_description
1 polymer ?
#
loop_
_entity_poly.entity_id
_entity_poly.type
_entity_poly.pdbx_seq_one_letter_code
_entity_poly.pdbx_strand_id
1 'polypeptide(L)'
;MALNMHSILKLALICSFLPTISPLSLNYPAVFNFGDSNSDTGGLVAGKAFPLIPPNGETYFLKPSGRFCDGRLIIDFLMEAMELPYLNPYLDSVGSPSFETGCNFATGGSTILAANAASINPFSFNLQLYQFFRFKERALALLSKDKELQKFLPAEGYFKQGLYMIDIGQNDLDAAFYSLKSEEKVLALIPQLVSGLEYGMKILYDSGARNFWIHNTGPLGCLPRIIATLGKNDNLDELGCVNSHNRAANVFNMKLHDVCVNFLAQLPEANCTYVDIYSIKLSLISNYSLYGFQQPIAACCGYGGPPLNFDSRIACGLTKDLNGSIVTANPCNNTAEYINWDGTHYTEAANRFVADLILTGNYSDSPHLANAPSLT
;
A
#
# COMPACT_ATOMS: atom_id res chain seq x y z
N MET A 1 -2.38 37.22 46.71
CA MET A 1 -1.64 36.14 46.02
C MET A 1 -1.21 36.67 44.67
N ALA A 2 0.06 37.09 44.54
CA ALA A 2 0.62 37.52 43.27
C ALA A 2 0.99 36.27 42.46
N LEU A 3 0.25 35.97 41.39
CA LEU A 3 0.71 34.96 40.44
C LEU A 3 2.01 35.46 39.80
N ASN A 4 3.05 34.65 39.95
CA ASN A 4 4.40 35.00 39.56
C ASN A 4 4.47 35.11 38.02
N MET A 5 4.64 36.32 37.51
CA MET A 5 4.67 36.65 36.08
C MET A 5 5.69 35.82 35.27
N HIS A 6 6.72 35.29 35.95
CA HIS A 6 7.72 34.39 35.38
C HIS A 6 7.17 33.01 35.01
N SER A 7 6.14 32.51 35.70
CA SER A 7 5.53 31.22 35.40
C SER A 7 4.65 31.26 34.14
N ILE A 8 4.03 32.42 33.88
CA ILE A 8 3.19 32.65 32.68
C ILE A 8 4.08 32.75 31.43
N LEU A 9 5.23 33.43 31.52
CA LEU A 9 6.19 33.53 30.40
C LEU A 9 6.79 32.17 30.02
N LYS A 10 7.06 31.29 31.00
CA LYS A 10 7.57 29.94 30.74
C LYS A 10 6.54 29.04 30.07
N LEU A 11 5.25 29.17 30.42
CA LEU A 11 4.17 28.40 29.79
C LEU A 11 3.93 28.85 28.34
N ALA A 12 4.03 30.16 28.06
CA ALA A 12 3.96 30.70 26.70
C ALA A 12 5.13 30.24 25.81
N LEU A 13 6.34 30.13 26.37
CA LEU A 13 7.52 29.65 25.66
C LEU A 13 7.44 28.15 25.31
N ILE A 14 6.77 27.33 26.12
CA ILE A 14 6.60 25.89 25.86
C ILE A 14 5.55 25.65 24.76
N CYS A 15 4.51 26.48 24.67
CA CYS A 15 3.52 26.40 23.60
C CYS A 15 4.05 26.84 22.22
N SER A 16 5.11 27.65 22.15
CA SER A 16 5.74 28.07 20.88
C SER A 16 6.65 27.01 20.23
N PHE A 17 6.88 25.87 20.90
CA PHE A 17 7.64 24.73 20.35
C PHE A 17 6.79 23.49 20.10
N LEU A 18 5.45 23.59 20.19
CA LEU A 18 4.60 22.51 19.70
C LEU A 18 4.69 22.50 18.18
N PRO A 19 5.09 21.39 17.55
CA PRO A 19 5.08 21.29 16.09
C PRO A 19 3.66 21.61 15.62
N THR A 20 3.55 22.53 14.67
CA THR A 20 2.29 22.79 13.97
C THR A 20 1.94 21.52 13.20
N ILE A 21 1.05 20.70 13.76
CA ILE A 21 0.45 19.60 13.02
C ILE A 21 -0.51 20.25 12.03
N SER A 22 -0.04 20.47 10.80
CA SER A 22 -0.93 20.77 9.69
C SER A 22 -1.78 19.52 9.46
N PRO A 23 -3.12 19.58 9.67
CA PRO A 23 -3.96 18.42 9.41
C PRO A 23 -3.80 18.03 7.95
N LEU A 24 -3.69 16.72 7.70
CA LEU A 24 -3.58 16.18 6.36
C LEU A 24 -4.80 16.63 5.53
N SER A 25 -4.58 17.44 4.49
CA SER A 25 -5.65 17.90 3.62
C SER A 25 -6.04 16.79 2.65
N LEU A 26 -7.14 16.09 2.94
CA LEU A 26 -7.68 14.99 2.16
C LEU A 26 -8.76 15.40 1.14
N ASN A 27 -8.77 16.66 0.73
CA ASN A 27 -9.75 17.15 -0.23
C ASN A 27 -9.25 16.97 -1.68
N TYR A 28 -9.56 15.82 -2.27
CA TYR A 28 -9.26 15.51 -3.66
C TYR A 28 -10.54 15.10 -4.41
N PRO A 29 -10.78 15.62 -5.62
CA PRO A 29 -11.99 15.27 -6.37
C PRO A 29 -11.95 13.88 -7.01
N ALA A 30 -10.74 13.31 -7.15
CA ALA A 30 -10.55 11.97 -7.69
C ALA A 30 -9.24 11.35 -7.18
N VAL A 31 -9.20 10.02 -7.12
CA VAL A 31 -8.00 9.25 -6.76
C VAL A 31 -7.66 8.27 -7.89
N PHE A 32 -6.41 8.31 -8.35
CA PHE A 32 -5.85 7.36 -9.31
C PHE A 32 -4.79 6.53 -8.61
N ASN A 33 -5.10 5.25 -8.35
CA ASN A 33 -4.24 4.37 -7.58
C ASN A 33 -3.44 3.42 -8.49
N PHE A 34 -2.16 3.25 -8.18
CA PHE A 34 -1.23 2.33 -8.82
C PHE A 34 -0.56 1.48 -7.74
N GLY A 35 -0.34 0.21 -8.02
CA GLY A 35 0.27 -0.64 -7.00
C GLY A 35 0.14 -2.13 -7.22
N ASP A 36 0.29 -2.85 -6.12
CA ASP A 36 0.17 -4.31 -6.06
C ASP A 36 -1.05 -4.80 -5.27
N SER A 37 -0.97 -6.00 -4.68
CA SER A 37 -2.06 -6.61 -3.94
C SER A 37 -2.43 -5.85 -2.66
N ASN A 38 -1.56 -5.00 -2.11
CA ASN A 38 -1.87 -4.19 -0.93
C ASN A 38 -2.95 -3.12 -1.21
N SER A 39 -3.18 -2.77 -2.48
CA SER A 39 -4.21 -1.81 -2.90
C SER A 39 -5.07 -2.32 -4.05
N ASP A 40 -4.97 -3.59 -4.47
CA ASP A 40 -5.78 -4.18 -5.55
C ASP A 40 -7.26 -4.32 -5.14
N THR A 41 -8.16 -3.63 -5.86
CA THR A 41 -9.61 -3.70 -5.63
C THR A 41 -10.33 -4.66 -6.60
N GLY A 42 -9.61 -5.52 -7.32
CA GLY A 42 -10.13 -6.54 -8.22
C GLY A 42 -9.48 -6.60 -9.61
N GLY A 43 -8.43 -5.81 -9.84
CA GLY A 43 -7.68 -5.77 -11.09
C GLY A 43 -7.07 -7.11 -11.46
N LEU A 44 -6.47 -7.86 -10.53
CA LEU A 44 -5.92 -9.19 -10.86
C LEU A 44 -7.02 -10.21 -11.18
N VAL A 45 -8.13 -10.16 -10.44
CA VAL A 45 -9.29 -11.05 -10.67
C VAL A 45 -9.87 -10.80 -12.04
N ALA A 46 -10.15 -9.55 -12.40
CA ALA A 46 -10.70 -9.20 -13.71
C ALA A 46 -9.71 -9.42 -14.86
N GLY A 47 -8.44 -9.03 -14.67
CA GLY A 47 -7.42 -9.06 -15.71
C GLY A 47 -6.86 -10.43 -16.05
N LYS A 48 -6.79 -11.35 -15.06
CA LYS A 48 -6.24 -12.70 -15.24
C LYS A 48 -7.21 -13.83 -14.93
N ALA A 49 -8.48 -13.51 -14.65
CA ALA A 49 -9.43 -14.48 -14.10
C ALA A 49 -8.85 -15.19 -12.85
N PHE A 50 -8.09 -14.45 -12.02
CA PHE A 50 -7.46 -15.04 -10.84
C PHE A 50 -8.55 -15.52 -9.87
N PRO A 51 -8.53 -16.79 -9.44
CA PRO A 51 -9.59 -17.37 -8.63
C PRO A 51 -9.43 -16.96 -7.16
N LEU A 52 -9.79 -15.71 -6.83
CA LEU A 52 -9.91 -15.28 -5.45
C LEU A 52 -11.22 -15.86 -4.88
N ILE A 53 -11.09 -16.78 -3.92
CA ILE A 53 -12.19 -17.59 -3.38
C ILE A 53 -12.49 -17.22 -1.92
N PRO A 54 -13.64 -17.66 -1.36
CA PRO A 54 -13.86 -17.58 0.09
C PRO A 54 -12.72 -18.29 0.84
N PRO A 55 -12.32 -17.81 2.03
CA PRO A 55 -12.99 -16.80 2.87
C PRO A 55 -12.59 -15.33 2.61
N ASN A 56 -11.88 -15.00 1.52
CA ASN A 56 -11.56 -13.60 1.24
C ASN A 56 -12.83 -12.72 1.18
N GLY A 57 -12.79 -11.55 1.81
CA GLY A 57 -13.92 -10.64 1.92
C GLY A 57 -14.99 -11.00 2.97
N GLU A 58 -14.78 -12.02 3.81
CA GLU A 58 -15.76 -12.47 4.82
C GLU A 58 -16.20 -11.44 5.87
N THR A 59 -15.37 -10.46 6.23
CA THR A 59 -15.69 -9.51 7.32
C THR A 59 -16.54 -8.32 6.89
N TYR A 60 -16.39 -7.86 5.64
CA TYR A 60 -17.06 -6.64 5.15
C TYR A 60 -17.91 -6.87 3.91
N PHE A 61 -17.31 -7.44 2.85
CA PHE A 61 -18.01 -7.63 1.58
C PHE A 61 -18.91 -8.88 1.59
N LEU A 62 -18.71 -9.77 2.57
CA LEU A 62 -19.38 -11.06 2.77
C LEU A 62 -19.23 -12.03 1.58
N LYS A 63 -18.25 -11.75 0.71
CA LYS A 63 -17.86 -12.53 -0.47
C LYS A 63 -16.52 -12.02 -0.99
N PRO A 64 -15.80 -12.81 -1.83
CA PRO A 64 -14.61 -12.32 -2.51
C PRO A 64 -14.93 -11.08 -3.34
N SER A 65 -14.23 -9.98 -3.04
CA SER A 65 -14.44 -8.66 -3.65
C SER A 65 -13.27 -8.22 -4.55
N GLY A 66 -12.32 -9.12 -4.82
CA GLY A 66 -11.10 -8.82 -5.55
C GLY A 66 -9.94 -8.31 -4.70
N ARG A 67 -10.17 -8.06 -3.40
CA ARG A 67 -9.16 -7.62 -2.43
C ARG A 67 -8.50 -8.81 -1.75
N PHE A 68 -7.18 -8.79 -1.64
CA PHE A 68 -6.39 -9.85 -0.98
C PHE A 68 -6.40 -9.66 0.55
N CYS A 69 -7.56 -9.85 1.16
CA CYS A 69 -7.85 -9.58 2.57
C CYS A 69 -9.15 -10.30 2.97
N ASP A 70 -9.41 -10.45 4.27
CA ASP A 70 -10.73 -10.82 4.80
C ASP A 70 -11.78 -9.71 4.61
N GLY A 71 -11.39 -8.49 4.28
CA GLY A 71 -12.33 -7.39 4.03
C GLY A 71 -11.72 -6.21 3.27
N ARG A 72 -11.74 -5.03 3.89
CA ARG A 72 -11.24 -3.77 3.32
C ARG A 72 -9.71 -3.66 3.38
N LEU A 73 -9.15 -2.98 2.39
CA LEU A 73 -7.73 -2.60 2.31
C LEU A 73 -7.50 -1.19 2.86
N ILE A 74 -6.24 -0.80 3.06
CA ILE A 74 -5.86 0.56 3.49
C ILE A 74 -6.48 1.61 2.56
N ILE A 75 -6.45 1.39 1.25
CA ILE A 75 -7.02 2.32 0.26
C ILE A 75 -8.53 2.53 0.47
N ASP A 76 -9.28 1.51 0.89
CA ASP A 76 -10.73 1.65 1.12
C ASP A 76 -11.03 2.58 2.30
N PHE A 77 -10.27 2.45 3.39
CA PHE A 77 -10.38 3.35 4.55
C PHE A 77 -9.94 4.78 4.23
N LEU A 78 -8.93 4.95 3.37
CA LEU A 78 -8.52 6.28 2.90
C LEU A 78 -9.59 6.92 2.02
N MET A 79 -10.26 6.15 1.16
CA MET A 79 -11.42 6.64 0.39
C MET A 79 -12.59 7.04 1.29
N GLU A 80 -12.87 6.26 2.35
CA GLU A 80 -13.87 6.63 3.39
C GLU A 80 -13.53 7.97 4.05
N ALA A 81 -12.26 8.18 4.43
CA ALA A 81 -11.81 9.42 5.05
C ALA A 81 -11.87 10.64 4.10
N MET A 82 -11.80 10.41 2.79
CA MET A 82 -12.00 11.44 1.75
C MET A 82 -13.49 11.64 1.40
N GLU A 83 -14.40 10.88 2.02
CA GLU A 83 -15.83 10.86 1.67
C GLU A 83 -16.10 10.49 0.20
N LEU A 84 -15.25 9.62 -0.37
CA LEU A 84 -15.35 9.14 -1.75
C LEU A 84 -15.78 7.66 -1.80
N PRO A 85 -16.46 7.21 -2.86
CA PRO A 85 -16.76 5.79 -3.04
C PRO A 85 -15.47 4.97 -3.26
N TYR A 86 -15.50 3.68 -2.91
CA TYR A 86 -14.35 2.81 -3.16
C TYR A 86 -13.99 2.76 -4.65
N LEU A 87 -12.69 2.70 -4.92
CA LEU A 87 -12.19 2.68 -6.28
C LEU A 87 -12.53 1.37 -6.99
N ASN A 88 -13.12 1.50 -8.18
CA ASN A 88 -13.32 0.39 -9.09
C ASN A 88 -12.01 0.06 -9.84
N PRO A 89 -11.70 -1.23 -10.05
CA PRO A 89 -10.53 -1.64 -10.80
C PRO A 89 -10.70 -1.36 -12.30
N TYR A 90 -9.67 -0.80 -12.94
CA TYR A 90 -9.66 -0.45 -14.37
C TYR A 90 -9.99 -1.64 -15.29
N LEU A 91 -9.55 -2.84 -14.90
CA LEU A 91 -9.68 -4.05 -15.70
C LEU A 91 -11.06 -4.70 -15.61
N ASP A 92 -11.90 -4.29 -14.66
CA ASP A 92 -13.26 -4.80 -14.55
C ASP A 92 -14.24 -3.98 -15.40
N SER A 93 -14.79 -4.64 -16.41
CA SER A 93 -15.72 -4.03 -17.37
C SER A 93 -17.18 -4.40 -17.09
N VAL A 94 -17.42 -5.45 -16.28
CA VAL A 94 -18.75 -6.03 -16.10
C VAL A 94 -19.31 -5.53 -14.79
N GLY A 95 -20.38 -4.74 -14.87
CA GLY A 95 -21.01 -4.10 -13.70
C GLY A 95 -21.24 -2.59 -13.86
N SER A 96 -20.81 -2.00 -14.98
CA SER A 96 -20.88 -0.56 -15.25
C SER A 96 -20.31 0.28 -14.09
N PRO A 97 -19.05 0.03 -13.68
CA PRO A 97 -18.43 0.80 -12.61
C PRO A 97 -18.40 2.29 -12.96
N SER A 98 -18.73 3.14 -11.97
CA SER A 98 -18.45 4.56 -12.09
C SER A 98 -16.98 4.81 -11.78
N PHE A 99 -16.33 5.59 -12.64
CA PHE A 99 -14.97 6.09 -12.45
C PHE A 99 -14.95 7.61 -12.22
N GLU A 100 -16.09 8.21 -11.88
CA GLU A 100 -16.23 9.67 -11.68
C GLU A 100 -15.17 10.23 -10.73
N THR A 101 -14.96 9.56 -9.59
CA THR A 101 -14.00 9.94 -8.54
C THR A 101 -12.67 9.21 -8.68
N GLY A 102 -12.35 8.72 -9.87
CA GLY A 102 -11.08 8.07 -10.19
C GLY A 102 -11.17 6.56 -10.37
N CYS A 103 -10.01 5.91 -10.39
CA CYS A 103 -9.86 4.54 -10.86
C CYS A 103 -8.65 3.86 -10.22
N ASN A 104 -8.73 2.54 -10.00
CA ASN A 104 -7.64 1.75 -9.49
C ASN A 104 -6.97 0.89 -10.58
N PHE A 105 -5.68 1.10 -10.80
CA PHE A 105 -4.87 0.35 -11.74
C PHE A 105 -3.99 -0.71 -11.06
N ALA A 106 -3.99 -0.78 -9.73
CA ALA A 106 -3.23 -1.78 -8.97
C ALA A 106 -3.68 -3.20 -9.28
N THR A 107 -2.74 -4.13 -9.32
CA THR A 107 -3.02 -5.55 -9.49
C THR A 107 -2.09 -6.42 -8.65
N GLY A 108 -2.61 -7.48 -8.03
CA GLY A 108 -1.83 -8.38 -7.19
C GLY A 108 -0.57 -8.94 -7.86
N GLY A 109 0.57 -8.87 -7.15
CA GLY A 109 1.86 -9.36 -7.63
C GLY A 109 2.58 -8.44 -8.64
N SER A 110 2.12 -7.21 -8.83
CA SER A 110 2.79 -6.23 -9.68
C SER A 110 4.19 -5.85 -9.17
N THR A 111 5.09 -5.65 -10.14
CA THR A 111 6.46 -5.17 -9.94
C THR A 111 6.66 -3.79 -10.56
N ILE A 112 7.64 -3.05 -10.08
CA ILE A 112 8.10 -1.80 -10.70
C ILE A 112 8.68 -2.09 -12.08
N LEU A 113 9.57 -3.08 -12.16
CA LEU A 113 10.20 -3.46 -13.41
C LEU A 113 9.19 -4.11 -14.35
N ALA A 114 9.42 -3.91 -15.65
CA ALA A 114 8.59 -4.49 -16.69
C ALA A 114 8.55 -6.03 -16.57
N ALA A 115 7.35 -6.58 -16.73
CA ALA A 115 7.17 -8.02 -16.72
C ALA A 115 7.96 -8.71 -17.85
N ASN A 116 8.53 -9.86 -17.54
CA ASN A 116 9.20 -10.77 -18.47
C ASN A 116 8.57 -12.17 -18.37
N ALA A 117 9.09 -13.14 -19.13
CA ALA A 117 8.56 -14.51 -19.15
C ALA A 117 8.57 -15.23 -17.79
N ALA A 118 9.40 -14.79 -16.84
CA ALA A 118 9.45 -15.33 -15.48
C ALA A 118 8.54 -14.58 -14.49
N SER A 119 7.88 -13.51 -14.91
CA SER A 119 7.03 -12.70 -14.05
C SER A 119 5.69 -13.39 -13.79
N ILE A 120 5.27 -13.41 -12.52
CA ILE A 120 4.00 -14.02 -12.09
C ILE A 120 2.81 -13.19 -12.56
N ASN A 121 2.99 -11.87 -12.70
CA ASN A 121 1.96 -10.93 -13.12
C ASN A 121 2.46 -10.05 -14.28
N PRO A 122 1.73 -9.93 -15.41
CA PRO A 122 2.12 -9.06 -16.52
C PRO A 122 1.85 -7.57 -16.27
N PHE A 123 1.03 -7.23 -15.27
CA PHE A 123 0.58 -5.86 -14.99
C PHE A 123 1.59 -5.07 -14.14
N SER A 124 2.83 -4.96 -14.61
CA SER A 124 3.86 -4.13 -13.97
C SER A 124 3.48 -2.64 -13.94
N PHE A 125 4.18 -1.85 -13.12
CA PHE A 125 3.90 -0.42 -12.92
C PHE A 125 3.81 0.35 -14.23
N ASN A 126 4.74 0.12 -15.15
CA ASN A 126 4.72 0.75 -16.48
C ASN A 126 3.46 0.41 -17.29
N LEU A 127 2.91 -0.82 -17.17
CA LEU A 127 1.68 -1.19 -17.84
C LEU A 127 0.47 -0.50 -17.17
N GLN A 128 0.47 -0.36 -15.85
CA GLN A 128 -0.56 0.41 -15.13
C GLN A 128 -0.55 1.88 -15.55
N LEU A 129 0.63 2.48 -15.78
CA LEU A 129 0.74 3.84 -16.34
C LEU A 129 0.12 3.92 -17.75
N TYR A 130 0.39 2.95 -18.63
CA TYR A 130 -0.24 2.92 -19.95
C TYR A 130 -1.76 2.74 -19.90
N GLN A 131 -2.26 1.95 -18.95
CA GLN A 131 -3.70 1.83 -18.70
C GLN A 131 -4.29 3.17 -18.28
N PHE A 132 -3.63 3.90 -17.38
CA PHE A 132 -4.04 5.25 -16.99
C PHE A 132 -4.05 6.23 -18.16
N PHE A 133 -3.00 6.27 -18.99
CA PHE A 133 -2.97 7.21 -20.13
C PHE A 133 -4.09 6.90 -21.13
N ARG A 134 -4.32 5.62 -21.43
CA ARG A 134 -5.45 5.19 -22.26
C ARG A 134 -6.79 5.58 -21.64
N PHE A 135 -6.95 5.36 -20.33
CA PHE A 135 -8.16 5.73 -19.59
C PHE A 135 -8.42 7.23 -19.67
N LYS A 136 -7.41 8.06 -19.36
CA LYS A 136 -7.50 9.52 -19.41
C LYS A 136 -7.86 10.01 -20.81
N GLU A 137 -7.12 9.58 -21.84
CA GLU A 137 -7.39 9.95 -23.24
C GLU A 137 -8.83 9.59 -23.63
N ARG A 138 -9.26 8.37 -23.30
CA ARG A 138 -10.59 7.89 -23.65
C ARG A 138 -11.70 8.63 -22.90
N ALA A 139 -11.50 8.91 -21.61
CA ALA A 139 -12.45 9.66 -20.81
C ALA A 139 -12.66 11.06 -21.38
N LEU A 140 -11.58 11.79 -21.66
CA LEU A 140 -11.66 13.14 -22.26
C LEU A 140 -12.30 13.12 -23.65
N ALA A 141 -11.99 12.12 -24.48
CA ALA A 141 -12.57 11.98 -25.81
C ALA A 141 -14.07 11.63 -25.80
N LEU A 142 -14.55 10.98 -24.73
CA LEU A 142 -15.99 10.72 -24.53
C LEU A 142 -16.70 11.96 -23.98
N LEU A 143 -16.11 12.63 -23.00
CA LEU A 143 -16.64 13.85 -22.40
C LEU A 143 -16.76 15.03 -23.39
N SER A 144 -15.87 15.09 -24.39
CA SER A 144 -15.97 16.09 -25.46
C SER A 144 -17.15 15.85 -26.41
N LYS A 145 -17.69 14.61 -26.45
CA LYS A 145 -18.85 14.23 -27.26
C LYS A 145 -20.15 14.30 -26.46
N ASP A 146 -20.11 13.91 -25.19
CA ASP A 146 -21.25 13.88 -24.30
C ASP A 146 -20.85 14.26 -22.88
N LYS A 147 -21.27 15.46 -22.45
CA LYS A 147 -20.99 15.99 -21.12
C LYS A 147 -21.79 15.26 -20.03
N GLU A 148 -22.88 14.58 -20.36
CA GLU A 148 -23.66 13.80 -19.38
C GLU A 148 -22.88 12.60 -18.85
N LEU A 149 -21.79 12.19 -19.52
CA LEU A 149 -20.90 11.13 -19.06
C LEU A 149 -20.03 11.54 -17.86
N GLN A 150 -20.06 12.81 -17.42
CA GLN A 150 -19.36 13.26 -16.21
C GLN A 150 -19.84 12.54 -14.92
N LYS A 151 -21.07 12.00 -14.90
CA LYS A 151 -21.56 11.16 -13.80
C LYS A 151 -20.91 9.77 -13.69
N PHE A 152 -20.06 9.42 -14.66
CA PHE A 152 -19.38 8.12 -14.72
C PHE A 152 -17.87 8.25 -14.96
N LEU A 153 -17.38 9.41 -15.41
CA LEU A 153 -16.01 9.63 -15.83
C LEU A 153 -15.45 10.89 -15.15
N PRO A 154 -14.15 10.93 -14.79
CA PRO A 154 -13.58 12.09 -14.15
C PRO A 154 -13.66 13.32 -15.05
N ALA A 155 -14.08 14.46 -14.48
CA ALA A 155 -14.01 15.74 -15.17
C ALA A 155 -12.55 16.07 -15.55
N GLU A 156 -12.35 16.85 -16.61
CA GLU A 156 -11.01 17.17 -17.13
C GLU A 156 -10.08 17.75 -16.04
N GLY A 157 -10.61 18.64 -15.21
CA GLY A 157 -9.85 19.24 -14.10
C GLY A 157 -9.42 18.23 -13.02
N TYR A 158 -10.12 17.11 -12.88
CA TYR A 158 -9.82 16.09 -11.86
C TYR A 158 -8.49 15.38 -12.16
N PHE A 159 -8.06 15.31 -13.42
CA PHE A 159 -6.73 14.77 -13.75
C PHE A 159 -5.56 15.67 -13.35
N LYS A 160 -5.79 16.96 -13.06
CA LYS A 160 -4.77 17.84 -12.47
C LYS A 160 -4.88 17.89 -10.95
N GLN A 161 -6.10 17.94 -10.44
CA GLN A 161 -6.41 18.12 -9.01
C GLN A 161 -6.40 16.81 -8.21
N GLY A 162 -6.56 15.66 -8.86
CA GLY A 162 -6.66 14.36 -8.22
C GLY A 162 -5.38 13.92 -7.51
N LEU A 163 -5.53 12.92 -6.65
CA LEU A 163 -4.46 12.26 -5.92
C LEU A 163 -3.94 11.04 -6.68
N TYR A 164 -2.64 10.93 -6.80
CA TYR A 164 -1.95 9.82 -7.46
C TYR A 164 -1.26 8.96 -6.40
N MET A 165 -1.92 7.86 -6.02
CA MET A 165 -1.44 6.96 -4.98
C MET A 165 -0.59 5.84 -5.57
N ILE A 166 0.56 5.55 -4.96
CA ILE A 166 1.51 4.54 -5.43
C ILE A 166 1.97 3.67 -4.25
N ASP A 167 1.67 2.37 -4.31
CA ASP A 167 2.12 1.34 -3.36
C ASP A 167 2.66 0.12 -4.12
N ILE A 168 3.97 0.11 -4.38
CA ILE A 168 4.63 -0.90 -5.20
C ILE A 168 6.12 -1.06 -4.85
N GLY A 169 6.69 -2.22 -5.16
CA GLY A 169 8.12 -2.53 -4.99
C GLY A 169 8.40 -3.70 -4.06
N GLN A 170 7.43 -4.07 -3.20
CA GLN A 170 7.57 -5.23 -2.32
C GLN A 170 7.80 -6.54 -3.13
N ASN A 171 7.04 -6.73 -4.21
CA ASN A 171 7.17 -7.92 -5.06
C ASN A 171 8.52 -7.96 -5.81
N ASP A 172 9.11 -6.82 -6.16
CA ASP A 172 10.45 -6.76 -6.78
C ASP A 172 11.51 -7.29 -5.81
N LEU A 173 11.48 -6.82 -4.55
CA LEU A 173 12.40 -7.29 -3.51
C LEU A 173 12.21 -8.78 -3.20
N ASP A 174 10.95 -9.20 -3.03
CA ASP A 174 10.59 -10.59 -2.74
C ASP A 174 11.07 -11.54 -3.87
N ALA A 175 10.74 -11.22 -5.12
CA ALA A 175 11.20 -12.00 -6.27
C ALA A 175 12.73 -12.01 -6.41
N ALA A 176 13.41 -10.91 -6.09
CA ALA A 176 14.86 -10.82 -6.12
C ALA A 176 15.50 -11.73 -5.05
N PHE A 177 14.95 -11.81 -3.84
CA PHE A 177 15.45 -12.75 -2.82
C PHE A 177 15.31 -14.22 -3.25
N TYR A 178 14.18 -14.60 -3.86
CA TYR A 178 13.98 -15.96 -4.36
C TYR A 178 14.92 -16.32 -5.52
N SER A 179 15.13 -15.39 -6.45
CA SER A 179 15.91 -15.64 -7.66
C SER A 179 17.42 -15.52 -7.44
N LEU A 180 17.87 -14.48 -6.73
CA LEU A 180 19.29 -14.15 -6.56
C LEU A 180 19.92 -14.86 -5.36
N LYS A 181 19.12 -15.19 -4.34
CA LYS A 181 19.55 -15.85 -3.09
C LYS A 181 20.74 -15.16 -2.42
N SER A 182 20.83 -13.83 -2.55
CA SER A 182 21.94 -13.02 -2.04
C SER A 182 21.45 -11.62 -1.71
N GLU A 183 21.60 -11.21 -0.45
CA GLU A 183 21.24 -9.87 -0.01
C GLU A 183 22.02 -8.78 -0.77
N GLU A 184 23.34 -8.96 -0.96
CA GLU A 184 24.18 -8.02 -1.71
C GLU A 184 23.63 -7.76 -3.12
N LYS A 185 23.24 -8.82 -3.84
CA LYS A 185 22.66 -8.69 -5.18
C LYS A 185 21.28 -8.03 -5.16
N VAL A 186 20.46 -8.29 -4.14
CA VAL A 186 19.17 -7.62 -3.96
C VAL A 186 19.38 -6.13 -3.70
N LEU A 187 20.31 -5.75 -2.81
CA LEU A 187 20.63 -4.35 -2.54
C LEU A 187 21.16 -3.63 -3.78
N ALA A 188 21.94 -4.31 -4.62
CA ALA A 188 22.44 -3.76 -5.89
C ALA A 188 21.33 -3.50 -6.93
N LEU A 189 20.16 -4.15 -6.81
CA LEU A 189 19.02 -3.93 -7.71
C LEU A 189 18.22 -2.67 -7.34
N ILE A 190 18.20 -2.27 -6.07
CA ILE A 190 17.35 -1.20 -5.55
C ILE A 190 17.49 0.12 -6.33
N PRO A 191 18.68 0.61 -6.72
CA PRO A 191 18.80 1.83 -7.52
C PRO A 191 17.98 1.77 -8.81
N GLN A 192 17.97 0.62 -9.50
CA GLN A 192 17.19 0.45 -10.73
C GLN A 192 15.68 0.50 -10.47
N LEU A 193 15.21 -0.12 -9.37
CA LEU A 193 13.80 -0.08 -8.98
C LEU A 193 13.34 1.35 -8.74
N VAL A 194 14.11 2.09 -7.93
CA VAL A 194 13.77 3.46 -7.54
C VAL A 194 13.80 4.41 -8.75
N SER A 195 14.77 4.27 -9.66
CA SER A 195 14.76 5.02 -10.93
C SER A 195 13.54 4.71 -11.81
N GLY A 196 13.04 3.48 -11.80
CA GLY A 196 11.80 3.11 -12.50
C GLY A 196 10.57 3.83 -11.94
N LEU A 197 10.49 3.96 -10.62
CA LEU A 197 9.42 4.72 -9.95
C LEU A 197 9.51 6.22 -10.24
N GLU A 198 10.70 6.80 -10.10
CA GLU A 198 10.96 8.22 -10.38
C GLU A 198 10.56 8.57 -11.83
N TYR A 199 10.93 7.72 -12.79
CA TYR A 199 10.53 7.89 -14.19
C TYR A 199 9.01 7.84 -14.36
N GLY A 200 8.31 6.90 -13.73
CA GLY A 200 6.85 6.82 -13.80
C GLY A 200 6.16 8.04 -13.18
N MET A 201 6.63 8.51 -12.02
CA MET A 201 6.15 9.75 -11.40
C MET A 201 6.34 10.95 -12.33
N LYS A 202 7.50 11.04 -13.01
CA LYS A 202 7.78 12.13 -13.95
C LYS A 202 6.83 12.12 -15.14
N ILE A 203 6.53 10.94 -15.71
CA ILE A 203 5.56 10.87 -16.83
C ILE A 203 4.15 11.25 -16.38
N LEU A 204 3.73 10.83 -15.19
CA LEU A 204 2.44 11.25 -14.63
C LEU A 204 2.37 12.78 -14.49
N TYR A 205 3.43 13.40 -13.96
CA TYR A 205 3.53 14.85 -13.83
C TYR A 205 3.49 15.58 -15.18
N ASP A 206 4.25 15.09 -16.15
CA ASP A 206 4.26 15.62 -17.52
C ASP A 206 2.90 15.47 -18.20
N SER A 207 2.12 14.48 -17.76
CA SER A 207 0.74 14.27 -18.18
C SER A 207 -0.28 15.07 -17.35
N GLY A 208 0.16 15.96 -16.45
CA GLY A 208 -0.67 16.90 -15.71
C GLY A 208 -0.94 16.56 -14.25
N ALA A 209 -0.48 15.42 -13.74
CA ALA A 209 -0.60 15.08 -12.32
C ALA A 209 0.17 16.09 -11.45
N ARG A 210 -0.38 16.41 -10.27
CA ARG A 210 0.27 17.34 -9.32
C ARG A 210 0.35 16.81 -7.90
N ASN A 211 -0.55 15.95 -7.45
CA ASN A 211 -0.55 15.47 -6.07
C ASN A 211 -0.18 13.98 -6.03
N PHE A 212 0.96 13.66 -5.45
CA PHE A 212 1.49 12.30 -5.33
C PHE A 212 1.44 11.84 -3.88
N TRP A 213 1.06 10.59 -3.69
CA TRP A 213 0.95 9.94 -2.39
C TRP A 213 1.67 8.59 -2.45
N ILE A 214 2.84 8.52 -1.84
CA ILE A 214 3.79 7.44 -2.04
C ILE A 214 3.89 6.62 -0.76
N HIS A 215 3.46 5.36 -0.82
CA HIS A 215 3.68 4.41 0.25
C HIS A 215 5.05 3.76 0.08
N ASN A 216 5.81 3.72 1.18
CA ASN A 216 6.99 2.87 1.24
C ASN A 216 6.60 1.40 1.50
N THR A 217 7.55 0.46 1.35
CA THR A 217 7.24 -0.97 1.59
C THR A 217 7.20 -1.30 3.08
N GLY A 218 6.42 -2.32 3.45
CA GLY A 218 6.34 -2.82 4.83
C GLY A 218 7.57 -3.64 5.28
N PRO A 219 7.57 -4.13 6.53
CA PRO A 219 8.62 -5.02 7.04
C PRO A 219 8.53 -6.41 6.41
N LEU A 220 9.13 -6.54 5.21
CA LEU A 220 9.06 -7.74 4.37
C LEU A 220 9.54 -9.01 5.11
N GLY A 221 10.53 -8.89 5.97
CA GLY A 221 11.06 -10.01 6.75
C GLY A 221 10.09 -10.56 7.79
N CYS A 222 9.07 -9.79 8.15
CA CYS A 222 8.07 -10.18 9.16
C CYS A 222 6.86 -10.91 8.57
N LEU A 223 6.81 -11.11 7.25
CA LEU A 223 5.71 -11.86 6.64
C LEU A 223 5.80 -13.35 7.02
N PRO A 224 4.70 -14.00 7.48
CA PRO A 224 4.73 -15.40 7.90
C PRO A 224 5.29 -16.33 6.82
N ARG A 225 4.99 -16.08 5.54
CA ARG A 225 5.55 -16.81 4.40
C ARG A 225 7.08 -16.71 4.31
N ILE A 226 7.63 -15.50 4.51
CA ILE A 226 9.07 -15.26 4.44
C ILE A 226 9.77 -15.95 5.60
N ILE A 227 9.23 -15.83 6.82
CA ILE A 227 9.77 -16.52 8.00
C ILE A 227 9.75 -18.04 7.78
N ALA A 228 8.61 -18.60 7.34
CA ALA A 228 8.48 -20.06 7.12
C ALA A 228 9.47 -20.59 6.08
N THR A 229 9.75 -19.80 5.03
CA THR A 229 10.55 -20.26 3.89
C THR A 229 12.04 -19.97 4.07
N LEU A 230 12.38 -18.82 4.64
CA LEU A 230 13.73 -18.24 4.63
C LEU A 230 14.28 -17.91 6.03
N GLY A 231 13.48 -18.06 7.09
CA GLY A 231 13.87 -17.88 8.50
C GLY A 231 14.73 -19.00 9.08
N LYS A 232 15.55 -19.68 8.26
CA LYS A 232 16.45 -20.75 8.69
C LYS A 232 17.83 -20.17 9.03
N ASN A 233 18.54 -20.82 9.95
CA ASN A 233 19.93 -20.51 10.37
C ASN A 233 20.10 -19.20 11.16
N ASP A 234 19.27 -18.98 12.19
CA ASP A 234 19.40 -17.86 13.16
C ASP A 234 19.46 -16.45 12.53
N ASN A 235 18.89 -16.27 11.35
CA ASN A 235 18.85 -14.99 10.64
C ASN A 235 17.66 -14.10 11.04
N LEU A 236 16.98 -14.45 12.14
CA LEU A 236 15.83 -13.74 12.67
C LEU A 236 16.26 -12.65 13.65
N ASP A 237 15.56 -11.52 13.66
CA ASP A 237 15.69 -10.50 14.69
C ASP A 237 14.90 -10.87 15.97
N GLU A 238 14.91 -9.97 16.94
CA GLU A 238 14.21 -10.13 18.23
C GLU A 238 12.68 -10.27 18.08
N LEU A 239 12.12 -9.82 16.96
CA LEU A 239 10.70 -9.95 16.62
C LEU A 239 10.39 -11.23 15.82
N GLY A 240 11.41 -12.05 15.53
CA GLY A 240 11.28 -13.26 14.73
C GLY A 240 11.24 -13.00 13.22
N CYS A 241 11.62 -11.80 12.75
CA CYS A 241 11.59 -11.42 11.34
C CYS A 241 12.94 -11.66 10.65
N VAL A 242 12.92 -11.98 9.35
CA VAL A 242 14.15 -12.22 8.58
C VAL A 242 14.91 -10.90 8.33
N ASN A 243 16.06 -10.75 8.97
CA ASN A 243 16.85 -9.52 8.99
C ASN A 243 17.21 -8.96 7.60
N SER A 244 17.68 -9.82 6.70
CA SER A 244 18.12 -9.39 5.36
C SER A 244 16.99 -8.77 4.54
N HIS A 245 15.76 -9.26 4.70
CA HIS A 245 14.59 -8.75 3.99
C HIS A 245 14.17 -7.40 4.54
N ASN A 246 14.17 -7.24 5.86
CA ASN A 246 13.92 -5.96 6.52
C ASN A 246 15.00 -4.92 6.16
N ARG A 247 16.28 -5.30 6.04
CA ARG A 247 17.34 -4.39 5.58
C ARG A 247 17.13 -3.93 4.14
N ALA A 248 16.82 -4.84 3.22
CA ALA A 248 16.52 -4.47 1.84
C ALA A 248 15.30 -3.55 1.72
N ALA A 249 14.23 -3.83 2.48
CA ALA A 249 13.06 -2.95 2.59
C ALA A 249 13.44 -1.54 3.05
N ASN A 250 14.25 -1.42 4.13
CA ASN A 250 14.71 -0.12 4.61
C ASN A 250 15.58 0.63 3.58
N VAL A 251 16.51 -0.06 2.90
CA VAL A 251 17.34 0.57 1.86
C VAL A 251 16.49 1.06 0.68
N PHE A 252 15.48 0.29 0.27
CA PHE A 252 14.51 0.72 -0.74
C PHE A 252 13.72 1.94 -0.26
N ASN A 253 13.20 1.91 0.97
CA ASN A 253 12.39 2.97 1.56
C ASN A 253 13.15 4.30 1.67
N MET A 254 14.42 4.26 2.11
CA MET A 254 15.28 5.45 2.16
C MET A 254 15.48 6.06 0.76
N LYS A 255 15.78 5.24 -0.24
CA LYS A 255 15.97 5.72 -1.61
C LYS A 255 14.67 6.23 -2.25
N LEU A 256 13.53 5.64 -1.91
CA LEU A 256 12.21 6.12 -2.36
C LEU A 256 11.87 7.48 -1.73
N HIS A 257 12.25 7.70 -0.47
CA HIS A 257 12.13 9.01 0.18
C HIS A 257 12.99 10.06 -0.53
N ASP A 258 14.25 9.74 -0.84
CA ASP A 258 15.14 10.62 -1.62
C ASP A 258 14.52 11.00 -2.97
N VAL A 259 13.86 10.06 -3.66
CA VAL A 259 13.12 10.37 -4.90
C VAL A 259 12.04 11.40 -4.65
N CYS A 260 11.24 11.26 -3.60
CA CYS A 260 10.19 12.23 -3.30
C CYS A 260 10.76 13.63 -3.04
N VAL A 261 11.85 13.73 -2.26
CA VAL A 261 12.54 15.00 -1.98
C VAL A 261 13.09 15.63 -3.26
N ASN A 262 13.80 14.84 -4.08
CA ASN A 262 14.39 15.33 -5.33
C ASN A 262 13.33 15.71 -6.36
N PHE A 263 12.22 14.97 -6.43
CA PHE A 263 11.10 15.24 -7.31
C PHE A 263 10.49 16.61 -7.03
N LEU A 264 10.27 16.94 -5.75
CA LEU A 264 9.76 18.24 -5.33
C LEU A 264 10.73 19.39 -5.57
N ALA A 265 12.04 19.13 -5.45
CA ALA A 265 13.06 20.14 -5.75
C ALA A 265 13.11 20.49 -7.25
N GLN A 266 12.81 19.53 -8.13
CA GLN A 266 12.85 19.70 -9.59
C GLN A 266 11.52 20.17 -10.19
N LEU A 267 10.39 19.90 -9.53
CA LEU A 267 9.05 20.10 -10.07
C LEU A 267 8.20 20.93 -9.11
N PRO A 268 8.28 22.27 -9.17
CA PRO A 268 7.72 23.15 -8.15
C PRO A 268 6.18 23.19 -8.10
N GLU A 269 5.47 22.67 -9.11
CA GLU A 269 4.02 22.51 -9.04
C GLU A 269 3.59 21.18 -8.41
N ALA A 270 4.52 20.24 -8.20
CA ALA A 270 4.20 18.95 -7.61
C ALA A 270 4.04 19.07 -6.09
N ASN A 271 3.15 18.27 -5.54
CA ASN A 271 3.07 17.92 -4.14
C ASN A 271 3.38 16.43 -4.03
N CYS A 272 4.21 16.04 -3.07
CA CYS A 272 4.49 14.65 -2.79
C CYS A 272 4.39 14.41 -1.29
N THR A 273 3.52 13.50 -0.89
CA THR A 273 3.38 12.99 0.46
C THR A 273 3.99 11.60 0.52
N TYR A 274 5.10 11.46 1.23
CA TYR A 274 5.71 10.16 1.50
C TYR A 274 5.13 9.59 2.79
N VAL A 275 4.65 8.34 2.76
CA VAL A 275 4.03 7.67 3.92
C VAL A 275 4.90 6.51 4.37
N ASP A 276 5.30 6.56 5.64
CA ASP A 276 6.13 5.54 6.27
C ASP A 276 5.30 4.33 6.77
N ILE A 277 4.80 3.55 5.81
CA ILE A 277 4.08 2.29 6.04
C ILE A 277 4.94 1.30 6.84
N TYR A 278 6.25 1.26 6.59
CA TYR A 278 7.18 0.39 7.29
C TYR A 278 7.11 0.58 8.80
N SER A 279 7.26 1.82 9.28
CA SER A 279 7.26 2.12 10.72
C SER A 279 5.90 1.85 11.35
N ILE A 280 4.80 2.15 10.66
CA ILE A 280 3.45 1.84 11.14
C ILE A 280 3.29 0.33 11.34
N LYS A 281 3.58 -0.46 10.30
CA LYS A 281 3.43 -1.92 10.31
C LYS A 281 4.36 -2.57 11.32
N LEU A 282 5.62 -2.12 11.42
CA LEU A 282 6.58 -2.64 12.40
C LEU A 282 6.16 -2.30 13.84
N SER A 283 5.64 -1.10 14.09
CA SER A 283 5.10 -0.71 15.39
C SER A 283 3.90 -1.58 15.79
N LEU A 284 3.01 -1.87 14.85
CA LEU A 284 1.88 -2.78 15.05
C LEU A 284 2.35 -4.19 15.41
N ILE A 285 3.33 -4.75 14.69
CA ILE A 285 3.91 -6.07 14.98
C ILE A 285 4.57 -6.08 16.36
N SER A 286 5.36 -5.06 16.68
CA SER A 286 6.14 -5.01 17.93
C SER A 286 5.26 -4.81 19.17
N ASN A 287 4.15 -4.08 19.03
CA ASN A 287 3.27 -3.68 20.12
C ASN A 287 1.86 -4.27 19.99
N TYR A 288 1.71 -5.38 19.27
CA TYR A 288 0.43 -5.96 18.87
C TYR A 288 -0.58 -6.09 20.01
N SER A 289 -0.12 -6.51 21.19
CA SER A 289 -0.95 -6.70 22.39
C SER A 289 -1.50 -5.39 22.95
N LEU A 290 -0.79 -4.27 22.81
CA LEU A 290 -1.27 -2.94 23.21
C LEU A 290 -2.45 -2.48 22.35
N TYR A 291 -2.55 -2.98 21.12
CA TYR A 291 -3.57 -2.62 20.15
C TYR A 291 -4.69 -3.67 20.04
N GLY A 292 -4.70 -4.66 20.94
CA GLY A 292 -5.75 -5.69 21.00
C GLY A 292 -5.57 -6.88 20.06
N PHE A 293 -4.46 -6.93 19.31
CA PHE A 293 -4.09 -8.12 18.53
C PHE A 293 -3.46 -9.17 19.44
N GLN A 294 -3.53 -10.44 19.05
CA GLN A 294 -2.92 -11.56 19.77
C GLN A 294 -1.86 -12.30 18.94
N GLN A 295 -1.94 -12.22 17.61
CA GLN A 295 -1.11 -13.01 16.71
C GLN A 295 -0.38 -12.10 15.71
N PRO A 296 0.87 -11.70 16.01
CA PRO A 296 1.56 -10.70 15.21
C PRO A 296 2.17 -11.26 13.92
N ILE A 297 2.57 -12.54 13.94
CA ILE A 297 3.34 -13.20 12.86
C ILE A 297 2.71 -14.52 12.39
N ALA A 298 1.50 -14.84 12.84
CA ALA A 298 0.73 -15.98 12.34
C ALA A 298 -0.23 -15.52 11.23
N ALA A 299 -0.39 -16.33 10.19
CA ALA A 299 -1.47 -16.15 9.22
C ALA A 299 -2.81 -16.59 9.84
N CYS A 300 -3.84 -15.76 9.72
CA CYS A 300 -5.19 -16.11 10.15
C CYS A 300 -5.75 -17.26 9.30
N CYS A 301 -5.72 -17.10 7.96
CA CYS A 301 -6.16 -18.08 7.01
C CYS A 301 -4.98 -18.89 6.44
N GLY A 302 -4.84 -20.12 6.92
CA GLY A 302 -3.67 -20.92 6.58
C GLY A 302 -3.73 -22.36 7.08
N TYR A 303 -2.59 -23.03 6.99
CA TYR A 303 -2.42 -24.44 7.36
C TYR A 303 -1.03 -24.65 7.94
N GLY A 304 -0.89 -25.63 8.84
CA GLY A 304 0.39 -25.99 9.48
C GLY A 304 0.49 -25.64 10.96
N GLY A 305 -0.43 -24.81 11.48
CA GLY A 305 -0.51 -24.45 12.90
C GLY A 305 0.60 -23.50 13.39
N PRO A 306 0.61 -23.16 14.68
CA PRO A 306 1.57 -22.22 15.26
C PRO A 306 3.04 -22.65 15.07
N PRO A 307 3.99 -21.71 15.01
CA PRO A 307 3.81 -20.28 15.30
C PRO A 307 3.35 -19.43 14.11
N LEU A 308 3.39 -19.95 12.88
CA LEU A 308 3.14 -19.15 11.67
C LEU A 308 1.80 -19.44 10.98
N ASN A 309 1.24 -20.63 11.19
CA ASN A 309 0.04 -21.13 10.50
C ASN A 309 0.11 -20.98 8.97
N PHE A 310 1.27 -21.25 8.37
CA PHE A 310 1.50 -21.07 6.94
C PHE A 310 2.17 -22.28 6.28
N ASP A 311 1.66 -22.69 5.12
CA ASP A 311 2.24 -23.71 4.26
C ASP A 311 2.11 -23.31 2.79
N SER A 312 3.23 -23.14 2.09
CA SER A 312 3.27 -22.64 0.71
C SER A 312 2.58 -23.55 -0.32
N ARG A 313 2.22 -24.79 0.05
CA ARG A 313 1.58 -25.76 -0.84
C ARG A 313 0.08 -25.57 -0.97
N ILE A 314 -0.54 -24.85 -0.04
CA ILE A 314 -1.99 -24.66 0.05
C ILE A 314 -2.31 -23.19 0.38
N ALA A 315 -3.04 -22.53 -0.52
CA ALA A 315 -3.48 -21.15 -0.30
C ALA A 315 -4.75 -21.12 0.55
N CYS A 316 -4.99 -19.98 1.21
CA CYS A 316 -6.19 -19.70 1.99
C CYS A 316 -7.48 -20.12 1.26
N GLY A 317 -8.38 -20.82 1.95
CA GLY A 317 -9.67 -21.29 1.43
C GLY A 317 -9.61 -22.53 0.55
N LEU A 318 -8.41 -22.99 0.15
CA LEU A 318 -8.28 -24.19 -0.66
C LEU A 318 -8.31 -25.46 0.20
N THR A 319 -8.88 -26.51 -0.38
CA THR A 319 -8.76 -27.90 0.10
C THR A 319 -7.86 -28.67 -0.87
N LYS A 320 -6.84 -29.35 -0.36
CA LYS A 320 -5.90 -30.16 -1.14
C LYS A 320 -5.55 -31.46 -0.44
N ASP A 321 -5.19 -32.46 -1.23
CA ASP A 321 -4.46 -33.63 -0.73
C ASP A 321 -2.98 -33.23 -0.55
N LEU A 322 -2.54 -33.17 0.71
CA LEU A 322 -1.14 -33.00 1.07
C LEU A 322 -0.62 -34.31 1.67
N ASN A 323 0.16 -35.05 0.89
CA ASN A 323 0.82 -36.30 1.30
C ASN A 323 -0.15 -37.40 1.79
N GLY A 324 -1.30 -37.56 1.14
CA GLY A 324 -2.31 -38.57 1.46
C GLY A 324 -3.32 -38.13 2.51
N SER A 325 -3.32 -36.84 2.89
CA SER A 325 -4.28 -36.25 3.82
C SER A 325 -5.01 -35.08 3.14
N ILE A 326 -6.33 -35.16 3.08
CA ILE A 326 -7.16 -34.05 2.60
C ILE A 326 -7.24 -33.00 3.71
N VAL A 327 -6.72 -31.80 3.41
CA VAL A 327 -6.64 -30.70 4.37
C VAL A 327 -7.15 -29.41 3.73
N THR A 328 -7.64 -28.51 4.56
CA THR A 328 -8.15 -27.19 4.16
C THR A 328 -7.37 -26.12 4.89
N ALA A 329 -6.94 -25.08 4.17
CA ALA A 329 -6.40 -23.87 4.78
C ALA A 329 -7.58 -23.00 5.24
N ASN A 330 -7.91 -23.07 6.52
CA ASN A 330 -9.09 -22.43 7.10
C ASN A 330 -8.75 -21.04 7.67
N PRO A 331 -9.74 -20.11 7.69
CA PRO A 331 -9.60 -18.86 8.43
C PRO A 331 -9.53 -19.14 9.94
N CYS A 332 -8.95 -18.22 10.68
CA CYS A 332 -8.96 -18.22 12.14
C CYS A 332 -10.36 -17.84 12.65
N ASN A 333 -10.66 -18.13 13.93
CA ASN A 333 -11.98 -17.86 14.49
C ASN A 333 -12.31 -16.37 14.64
N ASN A 334 -11.29 -15.53 14.84
CA ASN A 334 -11.44 -14.08 15.03
C ASN A 334 -10.33 -13.35 14.27
N THR A 335 -10.66 -12.82 13.09
CA THR A 335 -9.67 -12.16 12.23
C THR A 335 -9.10 -10.88 12.84
N ALA A 336 -9.83 -10.23 13.76
CA ALA A 336 -9.38 -9.03 14.47
C ALA A 336 -8.24 -9.29 15.46
N GLU A 337 -7.99 -10.56 15.83
CA GLU A 337 -6.85 -10.92 16.70
C GLU A 337 -5.55 -11.13 15.93
N TYR A 338 -5.59 -11.17 14.61
CA TYR A 338 -4.46 -11.47 13.74
C TYR A 338 -4.06 -10.24 12.92
N ILE A 339 -2.76 -9.96 12.83
CA ILE A 339 -2.25 -8.92 11.94
C ILE A 339 -2.31 -9.40 10.48
N ASN A 340 -1.89 -10.64 10.24
CA ASN A 340 -1.69 -11.19 8.90
C ASN A 340 -2.83 -12.13 8.48
N TRP A 341 -3.33 -11.96 7.27
CA TRP A 341 -4.43 -12.74 6.70
C TRP A 341 -3.96 -14.08 6.17
N ASP A 342 -3.08 -14.12 5.16
CA ASP A 342 -2.81 -15.33 4.36
C ASP A 342 -1.33 -15.73 4.24
N GLY A 343 -0.48 -15.13 5.07
CA GLY A 343 0.97 -15.24 5.03
C GLY A 343 1.67 -14.09 4.30
N THR A 344 0.93 -13.23 3.61
CA THR A 344 1.46 -12.06 2.88
C THR A 344 0.68 -10.79 3.19
N HIS A 345 -0.65 -10.84 3.14
CA HIS A 345 -1.51 -9.66 3.28
C HIS A 345 -1.97 -9.44 4.71
N TYR A 346 -2.39 -8.23 5.03
CA TYR A 346 -2.90 -7.87 6.36
C TYR A 346 -4.40 -8.12 6.43
N THR A 347 -4.90 -8.42 7.63
CA THR A 347 -6.35 -8.51 7.88
C THR A 347 -7.01 -7.13 7.75
N GLU A 348 -8.33 -7.08 7.61
CA GLU A 348 -9.09 -5.83 7.58
C GLU A 348 -8.83 -5.00 8.84
N ALA A 349 -8.80 -5.66 10.00
CA ALA A 349 -8.52 -5.00 11.29
C ALA A 349 -7.14 -4.34 11.30
N ALA A 350 -6.12 -5.04 10.78
CA ALA A 350 -4.78 -4.48 10.68
C ALA A 350 -4.68 -3.39 9.60
N ASN A 351 -5.36 -3.53 8.46
CA ASN A 351 -5.44 -2.49 7.45
C ASN A 351 -6.10 -1.21 7.98
N ARG A 352 -7.16 -1.35 8.80
CA ARG A 352 -7.79 -0.23 9.48
C ARG A 352 -6.83 0.46 10.43
N PHE A 353 -6.13 -0.30 11.28
CA PHE A 353 -5.13 0.27 12.19
C PHE A 353 -4.07 1.08 11.43
N VAL A 354 -3.57 0.54 10.32
CA VAL A 354 -2.59 1.22 9.48
C VAL A 354 -3.18 2.51 8.91
N ALA A 355 -4.39 2.46 8.34
CA ALA A 355 -5.08 3.64 7.81
C ALA A 355 -5.31 4.70 8.89
N ASP A 356 -5.79 4.32 10.07
CA ASP A 356 -6.02 5.24 11.20
C ASP A 356 -4.71 5.96 11.61
N LEU A 357 -3.57 5.27 11.62
CA LEU A 357 -2.27 5.90 11.89
C LEU A 357 -1.78 6.81 10.76
N ILE A 358 -2.02 6.45 9.50
CA ILE A 358 -1.75 7.33 8.35
C ILE A 358 -2.52 8.64 8.51
N LEU A 359 -3.80 8.57 8.85
CA LEU A 359 -4.70 9.71 8.96
C LEU A 359 -4.32 10.68 10.10
N THR A 360 -3.48 10.26 11.05
CA THR A 360 -2.91 11.18 12.05
C THR A 360 -1.94 12.21 11.46
N GLY A 361 -1.38 11.93 10.27
CA GLY A 361 -0.34 12.73 9.65
C GLY A 361 1.07 12.54 10.23
N ASN A 362 1.23 11.85 11.36
CA ASN A 362 2.54 11.69 12.03
C ASN A 362 3.53 10.79 11.28
N TYR A 363 3.04 10.00 10.33
CA TYR A 363 3.83 9.10 9.49
C TYR A 363 3.93 9.60 8.04
N SER A 364 3.52 10.84 7.81
CA SER A 364 3.53 11.46 6.48
C SER A 364 4.55 12.59 6.47
N ASP A 365 5.51 12.51 5.55
CA ASP A 365 6.42 13.61 5.25
C ASP A 365 5.94 14.32 3.98
N SER A 366 5.72 15.63 4.10
CA SER A 366 5.52 16.53 2.96
C SER A 366 6.64 17.58 2.99
N PRO A 367 7.75 17.35 2.27
CA PRO A 367 8.96 18.18 2.36
C PRO A 367 8.75 19.67 2.05
N HIS A 368 7.65 20.05 1.38
CA HIS A 368 7.28 21.46 1.17
C HIS A 368 6.90 22.20 2.46
N LEU A 369 6.33 21.50 3.45
CA LEU A 369 5.90 22.10 4.72
C LEU A 369 7.07 22.36 5.69
N ALA A 370 8.22 21.70 5.49
CA ALA A 370 9.41 21.91 6.31
C ALA A 370 10.15 23.23 5.99
N ASN A 371 9.88 23.85 4.83
CA ASN A 371 10.58 25.05 4.34
C ASN A 371 9.67 26.29 4.21
N ALA A 372 8.42 26.24 4.68
CA ALA A 372 7.59 27.44 4.72
C ALA A 372 8.19 28.42 5.74
N PRO A 373 8.58 29.65 5.36
CA PRO A 373 9.01 30.64 6.32
C PRO A 373 7.87 30.86 7.30
N SER A 374 8.14 30.70 8.59
CA SER A 374 7.25 31.19 9.64
C SER A 374 6.97 32.66 9.36
N LEU A 375 5.74 32.96 8.92
CA LEU A 375 5.27 34.34 8.80
C LEU A 375 5.27 34.92 10.22
N THR A 376 6.31 35.67 10.54
CA THR A 376 6.44 36.51 11.73
C THR A 376 5.52 37.71 11.67
#